data_AF-A0A3B9XNM8-F1
#
_entry.id   AF-A0A3B9XNM8-F1
#
_cell.length_a   1.000
_cell.length_b   1.000
_cell.length_c   1.000
_cell.angle_alpha   90.00
_cell.angle_beta   90.00
_cell.angle_gamma   90.00
#
_symmetry.space_group_name_H-M   'P 1'
#
loop_
_entity.id
_entity.type
_entity.pdbx_description
1 polymer ?
#
loop_
_entity_poly.entity_id
_entity_poly.type
_entity_poly.pdbx_seq_one_letter_code
_entity_poly.pdbx_strand_id
1 'polypeptide(L)'
;LRNGKRDPLLEKAWALKWRDIYIGTEADMIKRFEDNGVEYCHFGYDAPQGRFELTLPAAQVYLIPTDSTVEYLADHIAATLKQDHPDHQFEVKAYEGVMKGAIAHR
;
A
#
# COMPACT_ATOMS: atom_id res chain seq x y z
N LEU A 1 -0.96 10.73 -12.95
CA LEU A 1 -1.69 11.56 -13.95
C LEU A 1 -3.15 11.13 -13.94
N ARG A 2 -4.07 12.09 -14.05
CA ARG A 2 -5.49 11.90 -14.31
C ARG A 2 -5.78 12.45 -15.69
N ASN A 3 -6.26 11.62 -16.62
CA ASN A 3 -6.50 11.97 -18.02
C ASN A 3 -5.28 12.66 -18.67
N GLY A 4 -4.09 12.10 -18.46
CA GLY A 4 -2.83 12.62 -19.00
C GLY A 4 -2.30 13.89 -18.32
N LYS A 5 -2.99 14.46 -17.33
CA LYS A 5 -2.54 15.66 -16.58
C LYS A 5 -2.10 15.31 -15.17
N ARG A 6 -1.07 16.00 -14.68
CA ARG A 6 -0.64 15.85 -13.29
C ARG A 6 -1.72 16.37 -12.34
N ASP A 7 -1.98 15.64 -11.25
CA ASP A 7 -2.99 15.99 -10.25
C ASP A 7 -2.32 16.09 -8.87
N PRO A 8 -1.81 17.29 -8.49
CA PRO A 8 -1.04 17.46 -7.26
C PRO A 8 -1.84 17.20 -5.98
N LEU A 9 -3.16 17.37 -6.02
CA LEU A 9 -4.02 17.13 -4.86
C LEU A 9 -4.12 15.63 -4.57
N LEU A 10 -4.30 14.83 -5.62
CA LEU A 10 -4.31 13.39 -5.52
C LEU A 10 -2.95 12.83 -5.08
N GLU A 11 -1.85 13.37 -5.61
CA GLU A 11 -0.49 13.01 -5.18
C GLU A 11 -0.30 13.30 -3.68
N LYS A 12 -0.71 14.49 -3.21
CA LYS A 12 -0.63 14.86 -1.79
C LYS A 12 -1.51 13.99 -0.92
N ALA A 13 -2.72 13.64 -1.38
CA ALA A 13 -3.63 12.78 -0.64
C ALA A 13 -3.03 11.38 -0.40
N TRP A 14 -2.48 10.76 -1.46
CA TRP A 14 -1.79 9.47 -1.33
C TRP A 14 -0.54 9.56 -0.46
N ALA A 15 0.27 10.60 -0.63
CA ALA A 15 1.45 10.81 0.21
C ALA A 15 1.08 10.94 1.69
N LEU A 16 0.00 11.65 2.03
CA LEU A 16 -0.49 11.75 3.41
C LEU A 16 -1.08 10.44 3.92
N LYS A 17 -1.83 9.72 3.08
CA LYS A 17 -2.41 8.41 3.42
C LYS A 17 -1.35 7.38 3.75
N TRP A 18 -0.21 7.43 3.06
CA TRP A 18 0.90 6.48 3.22
C TRP A 18 2.08 7.01 4.04
N ARG A 19 1.94 8.19 4.66
CA ARG A 19 2.97 8.74 5.52
C ARG A 19 2.97 8.03 6.87
N ASP A 20 4.14 7.58 7.30
CA ASP A 20 4.40 6.98 8.61
C ASP A 20 3.50 5.76 8.93
N ILE A 21 3.21 4.95 7.92
CA ILE A 21 2.45 3.70 8.05
C ILE A 21 3.27 2.48 7.64
N TYR A 22 2.82 1.31 8.08
CA TYR A 22 3.25 0.02 7.58
C TYR A 22 2.30 -0.48 6.48
N ILE A 23 2.83 -0.77 5.30
CA ILE A 23 2.07 -1.46 4.26
C ILE A 23 2.21 -2.96 4.50
N GLY A 24 1.14 -3.56 5.03
CA GLY A 24 1.08 -5.00 5.26
C GLY A 24 0.41 -5.71 4.09
N THR A 25 0.76 -6.97 3.86
CA THR A 25 0.07 -7.84 2.90
C THR A 25 -0.98 -8.68 3.61
N GLU A 26 -2.07 -9.04 2.92
CA GLU A 26 -3.05 -9.99 3.43
C GLU A 26 -2.44 -11.38 3.61
N ALA A 27 -1.48 -11.76 2.76
CA ALA A 27 -0.82 -13.06 2.80
C ALA A 27 0.00 -13.27 4.09
N ASP A 28 0.63 -12.22 4.60
CA ASP A 28 1.45 -12.29 5.82
C ASP A 28 0.64 -12.06 7.11
N MET A 29 -0.64 -11.70 7.01
CA MET A 29 -1.49 -11.43 8.17
C MET A 29 -1.88 -12.74 8.87
N ILE A 30 -1.40 -12.94 10.09
CA ILE A 30 -1.74 -14.11 10.91
C ILE A 30 -3.07 -13.89 11.62
N LYS A 31 -3.23 -12.72 12.26
CA LYS A 31 -4.45 -12.39 13.01
C LYS A 31 -4.60 -10.90 13.25
N ARG A 32 -5.84 -10.50 13.50
CA ARG A 32 -6.19 -9.24 14.15
C ARG A 32 -6.72 -9.52 15.54
N PHE A 33 -6.43 -8.65 16.49
CA PHE A 33 -6.93 -8.76 17.86
C PHE A 33 -7.03 -7.37 18.49
N GLU A 34 -7.83 -7.26 19.55
CA GLU A 34 -7.94 -6.05 20.35
C GLU A 34 -7.24 -6.25 21.69
N ASP A 35 -6.50 -5.24 22.15
CA ASP A 35 -5.97 -5.17 23.50
C ASP A 35 -6.15 -3.75 24.05
N ASN A 36 -6.78 -3.64 25.23
CA ASN A 36 -7.11 -2.37 25.88
C ASN A 36 -7.79 -1.32 24.96
N GLY A 37 -8.73 -1.77 24.11
CA GLY A 37 -9.45 -0.90 23.18
C GLY A 37 -8.65 -0.44 21.96
N VAL A 38 -7.47 -1.01 21.73
CA VAL A 38 -6.65 -0.77 20.54
C VAL A 38 -6.65 -2.04 19.68
N GLU A 39 -7.05 -1.92 18.42
CA GLU A 39 -6.91 -3.00 17.45
C GLU A 39 -5.46 -3.13 16.98
N TYR A 40 -4.99 -4.37 16.85
CA TYR A 40 -3.66 -4.74 16.39
C TYR A 40 -3.73 -5.71 15.21
N CYS A 41 -2.75 -5.58 14.32
CA CYS A 41 -2.45 -6.54 13.27
C CYS A 41 -1.17 -7.29 13.63
N HIS A 42 -1.20 -8.62 13.56
CA HIS A 42 -0.04 -9.47 13.74
C HIS A 42 0.29 -10.17 12.42
N PHE A 43 1.51 -9.94 11.96
CA PHE A 43 2.07 -10.48 10.72
C PHE A 43 3.16 -11.48 11.01
N GLY A 44 3.39 -12.41 10.08
CA GLY A 44 4.62 -13.18 10.09
C GLY A 44 4.72 -14.21 8.97
N TYR A 45 5.97 -14.48 8.59
CA TYR A 45 6.33 -15.35 7.48
C TYR A 45 7.62 -16.13 7.82
N ASP A 46 7.83 -17.23 7.11
CA ASP A 46 9.04 -18.04 7.22
C ASP A 46 10.00 -17.73 6.07
N ALA A 47 11.27 -17.54 6.39
CA ALA A 47 12.36 -17.38 5.45
C ALA A 47 13.52 -18.33 5.79
N PRO A 48 14.51 -18.53 4.91
CA PRO A 48 15.64 -19.41 5.19
C PRO A 48 16.41 -19.07 6.48
N GLN A 49 16.35 -17.81 6.93
CA GLN A 49 16.98 -17.33 8.15
C GLN A 49 16.14 -17.57 9.42
N GLY A 50 14.90 -18.05 9.29
CA GLY A 50 13.97 -18.30 10.38
C GLY A 50 12.61 -17.61 10.22
N ARG A 51 11.83 -17.66 11.29
CA ARG A 51 10.51 -17.03 11.39
C ARG A 51 10.65 -15.55 11.73
N PHE A 52 9.94 -14.70 10.99
CA PHE A 52 9.84 -13.26 11.28
C PHE A 52 8.40 -12.92 11.64
N GLU A 53 8.23 -12.05 12.65
CA GLU A 53 6.92 -11.61 13.12
C GLU A 53 6.93 -10.13 13.48
N LEU A 54 5.79 -9.47 13.28
CA LEU A 54 5.60 -8.05 13.56
C LEU A 54 4.17 -7.80 14.05
N THR A 55 4.03 -7.06 15.14
CA THR A 55 2.72 -6.63 15.67
C THR A 55 2.67 -5.11 15.72
N LEU A 56 1.64 -4.53 15.11
CA LEU A 56 1.45 -3.08 15.03
C LEU A 56 -0.02 -2.73 15.30
N PRO A 57 -0.32 -1.55 15.88
CA PRO A 57 -1.68 -1.04 15.93
C PRO A 57 -2.28 -0.98 14.52
N ALA A 58 -3.50 -1.47 14.34
CA ALA A 58 -4.18 -1.52 13.05
C ALA A 58 -4.32 -0.13 12.40
N ALA A 59 -4.42 0.93 13.22
CA ALA A 59 -4.45 2.31 12.75
C ALA A 59 -3.17 2.77 12.03
N GLN A 60 -2.05 2.08 12.21
CA GLN A 60 -0.78 2.35 11.52
C GLN A 60 -0.54 1.43 10.33
N VAL A 61 -1.53 0.60 9.96
CA VAL A 61 -1.39 -0.41 8.93
C VAL A 61 -2.30 -0.11 7.74
N TYR A 62 -1.72 -0.08 6.54
CA TYR A 62 -2.48 -0.14 5.30
C TYR A 62 -2.32 -1.53 4.69
N LEU A 63 -3.44 -2.26 4.58
CA LEU A 63 -3.43 -3.64 4.10
C LEU A 63 -3.65 -3.68 2.59
N ILE A 64 -2.86 -4.48 1.88
CA ILE A 64 -3.00 -4.74 0.43
C ILE A 64 -3.11 -6.25 0.16
N PRO A 65 -3.85 -6.67 -0.88
CA PRO A 65 -4.04 -8.10 -1.19
C PRO A 65 -2.88 -8.70 -2.00
N THR A 66 -1.89 -7.89 -2.38
CA THR A 66 -0.73 -8.30 -3.18
C THR A 66 0.57 -8.15 -2.38
N ASP A 67 1.68 -8.61 -2.95
CA ASP A 67 3.00 -8.23 -2.47
C ASP A 67 3.18 -6.71 -2.49
N SER A 68 4.08 -6.21 -1.64
CA SER A 68 4.37 -4.77 -1.50
C SER A 68 5.53 -4.29 -2.37
N THR A 69 5.77 -4.91 -3.53
CA THR A 69 6.78 -4.42 -4.49
C THR A 69 6.30 -3.13 -5.16
N VAL A 70 7.22 -2.29 -5.63
CA VAL A 70 6.87 -0.97 -6.20
C VAL A 70 5.91 -1.08 -7.41
N GLU A 71 6.00 -2.15 -8.17
CA GLU A 71 5.12 -2.46 -9.30
C GLU A 71 3.68 -2.70 -8.83
N TYR A 72 3.49 -3.56 -7.84
CA TYR A 72 2.18 -3.83 -7.26
C TYR A 72 1.62 -2.62 -6.51
N LEU A 73 2.47 -1.83 -5.85
CA LEU A 73 2.03 -0.58 -5.21
C LEU A 73 1.56 0.46 -6.24
N ALA A 74 2.26 0.61 -7.36
CA ALA A 74 1.82 1.50 -8.45
C ALA A 74 0.46 1.05 -9.01
N ASP A 75 0.30 -0.26 -9.22
CA ASP A 75 -0.94 -0.86 -9.71
C ASP A 75 -2.09 -0.70 -8.71
N HIS A 76 -1.83 -0.94 -7.43
CA HIS A 76 -2.81 -0.79 -6.35
C HIS A 76 -3.37 0.63 -6.28
N ILE A 77 -2.49 1.63 -6.35
CA ILE A 77 -2.90 3.04 -6.39
C ILE A 77 -3.74 3.30 -7.66
N ALA A 78 -3.29 2.85 -8.83
CA ALA A 78 -4.00 3.09 -10.09
C ALA A 78 -5.39 2.43 -10.10
N ALA A 79 -5.50 1.19 -9.62
CA ALA A 79 -6.74 0.44 -9.52
C ALA A 79 -7.72 1.09 -8.53
N THR A 80 -7.23 1.51 -7.36
CA THR A 80 -8.03 2.22 -6.35
C THR A 80 -8.62 3.51 -6.94
N LEU A 81 -7.79 4.32 -7.60
CA LEU A 81 -8.25 5.56 -8.24
C LEU A 81 -9.25 5.32 -9.36
N LYS A 82 -9.03 4.27 -10.17
CA LYS A 82 -9.95 3.89 -11.24
C LYS A 82 -11.30 3.43 -10.69
N GLN A 83 -11.32 2.71 -9.58
CA GLN A 83 -12.54 2.31 -8.90
C GLN A 83 -13.31 3.53 -8.37
N ASP A 84 -12.62 4.48 -7.72
CA ASP A 84 -13.24 5.70 -7.17
C ASP A 84 -13.70 6.67 -8.27
N HIS A 85 -13.06 6.60 -9.44
CA HIS A 85 -13.27 7.50 -10.58
C HIS A 85 -13.32 6.72 -11.92
N PRO A 86 -14.38 5.95 -12.18
CA PRO A 86 -14.46 5.03 -13.32
C PRO A 86 -14.28 5.70 -14.69
N ASP A 87 -14.75 6.94 -14.85
CA ASP A 87 -14.70 7.69 -16.10
C ASP A 87 -13.32 8.30 -16.41
N HIS A 88 -12.36 8.18 -15.49
CA HIS A 88 -11.03 8.75 -15.64
C HIS A 88 -9.99 7.69 -15.96
N GLN A 89 -8.95 8.11 -16.68
CA GLN A 89 -7.75 7.31 -16.91
C GLN A 89 -6.65 7.75 -15.96
N PHE A 90 -5.94 6.78 -15.38
CA PHE A 90 -4.86 7.02 -14.44
C PHE A 90 -3.56 6.42 -14.93
N GLU A 91 -2.49 7.21 -14.78
CA GLU A 91 -1.10 6.76 -14.88
C GLU A 91 -0.42 7.04 -13.54
N VAL A 92 -0.03 6.00 -12.81
CA VAL A 92 0.67 6.15 -11.54
C VAL A 92 2.14 5.84 -11.75
N LYS A 93 3.01 6.71 -11.22
CA LYS A 93 4.45 6.48 -11.16
C LYS A 93 4.86 6.38 -9.70
N ALA A 94 5.34 5.22 -9.29
CA ALA A 94 5.83 4.97 -7.94
C ALA A 94 7.35 4.76 -7.95
N TYR A 95 8.02 5.22 -6.91
CA TYR A 95 9.48 5.12 -6.76
C TYR A 95 9.79 4.68 -5.33
N GLU A 96 10.64 3.68 -5.18
CA GLU A 96 11.08 3.17 -3.85
C GLU A 96 12.56 3.46 -3.56
N GLY A 97 13.30 3.95 -4.56
CA GLY A 97 14.70 4.32 -4.41
C GLY A 97 15.26 5.00 -5.66
N VAL A 98 16.53 5.38 -5.61
CA VAL A 98 17.22 5.97 -6.77
C VAL A 98 17.23 4.98 -7.92
N MET A 99 16.71 5.39 -9.08
CA MET A 99 16.59 4.57 -10.30
C MET A 99 15.73 3.30 -10.14
N LYS A 100 14.90 3.18 -9.09
CA LYS A 100 13.98 2.05 -8.89
C LYS A 100 12.54 2.55 -8.74
N GLY A 101 11.70 2.17 -9.70
CA GLY A 101 10.29 2.58 -9.73
C GLY A 101 9.50 1.83 -10.79
N ALA A 102 8.19 2.06 -10.78
CA ALA A 102 7.24 1.41 -11.68
C ALA A 102 6.16 2.38 -12.17
N ILE A 103 5.54 2.02 -13.28
CA ILE A 103 4.44 2.77 -13.90
C ILE A 103 3.27 1.81 -14.10
N ALA A 104 2.08 2.23 -13.67
CA ALA A 104 0.83 1.49 -13.89
C ALA A 104 -0.22 2.37 -14.59
N HIS A 105 -1.04 1.75 -15.44
CA HIS A 105 -2.10 2.40 -16.21
C HIS A 105 -3.46 1.72 -15.97
N ARG A 106 -4.52 2.51 -15.75
CA ARG A 106 -5.90 2.05 -15.54
C ARG A 106 -6.94 3.02 -16.09
#